data_AF-X0WSS2-F1
#
_entry.id   AF-X0WSS2-F1
#
_cell.length_a   1.000
_cell.length_b   1.000
_cell.length_c   1.000
_cell.angle_alpha   90.00
_cell.angle_beta   90.00
_cell.angle_gamma   90.00
#
_symmetry.space_group_name_H-M   'P 1'
#
loop_
_entity.id
_entity.type
_entity.pdbx_description
1 polymer ?
#
loop_
_entity_poly.entity_id
_entity_poly.type
_entity_poly.pdbx_seq_one_letter_code
_entity_poly.pdbx_strand_id
1 'polypeptide(L)'
;VLLWNLNIEESSLKLGSGVSVNRLDSHISVFDLAAAGAAGFREWAMLEPFLPQCVTEIETAQDAAIKPGYDSLNRAWLASALLKLKGFNAHLPLACSSYPWNLVAGHQERTKGIFKEDLEEKGVEYAVNSSRRALLPFKGQLLELHTKLLAPKNAKTILIKEDADWINNNYEKFNSLAAKSEGFRLALSAAVDWQYASDSRMQ
;
A
#
# COMPACT_ATOMS: atom_id res chain seq x y z
N VAL A 1 -1.20 1.74 1.42
CA VAL A 1 -0.30 1.51 0.28
C VAL A 1 -0.07 0.01 0.17
N LEU A 2 -0.46 -0.61 -0.94
CA LEU A 2 -0.31 -2.04 -1.16
C LEU A 2 1.15 -2.40 -1.38
N LEU A 3 1.63 -3.43 -0.68
CA LEU A 3 3.00 -3.91 -0.77
C LEU A 3 3.07 -5.28 -1.43
N TRP A 4 4.02 -5.41 -2.35
CA TRP A 4 4.43 -6.68 -2.92
C TRP A 4 5.62 -7.23 -2.15
N ASN A 5 5.63 -8.55 -1.94
CA ASN A 5 6.77 -9.30 -1.40
C ASN A 5 7.28 -8.80 -0.04
N LEU A 6 6.34 -8.36 0.80
CA LEU A 6 6.55 -8.14 2.22
C LEU A 6 5.51 -8.93 3.00
N ASN A 7 5.99 -9.85 3.83
CA ASN A 7 5.21 -10.57 4.81
C ASN A 7 5.47 -9.96 6.19
N ILE A 8 4.52 -10.11 7.10
CA ILE A 8 4.69 -9.81 8.52
C ILE A 8 4.32 -11.06 9.31
N GLU A 9 4.87 -11.26 10.51
CA GLU A 9 4.51 -12.38 11.39
C GLU A 9 3.20 -12.13 12.15
N GLU A 10 3.00 -10.90 12.61
CA GLU A 10 1.79 -10.45 13.31
C GLU A 10 0.70 -9.98 12.32
N SER A 11 -0.50 -9.67 12.80
CA SER A 11 -1.56 -9.07 11.95
C SER A 11 -1.30 -7.61 11.63
N SER A 12 -0.60 -6.90 12.51
CA SER A 12 -0.24 -5.49 12.36
C SER A 12 1.02 -5.17 13.14
N LEU A 13 1.95 -4.45 12.52
CA LEU A 13 3.19 -3.98 13.13
C LEU A 13 3.28 -2.46 13.02
N LYS A 14 3.50 -1.78 14.14
CA LYS A 14 3.66 -0.32 14.18
C LYS A 14 5.06 0.07 13.72
N LEU A 15 5.14 0.97 12.74
CA LEU A 15 6.41 1.48 12.19
C LEU A 15 6.74 2.90 12.62
N GLY A 16 5.78 3.63 13.19
CA GLY A 16 5.95 5.01 13.59
C GLY A 16 4.67 5.56 14.20
N SER A 17 4.68 6.83 14.59
CA SER A 17 3.45 7.48 15.03
C SER A 17 2.49 7.57 13.84
N GLY A 18 1.34 6.89 13.96
CA GLY A 18 0.31 6.78 12.92
C GLY A 18 0.74 6.09 11.62
N VAL A 19 1.76 5.23 11.66
CA VAL A 19 2.19 4.42 10.51
C VAL A 19 2.30 2.96 10.94
N SER A 20 1.64 2.06 10.21
CA SER A 20 1.70 0.62 10.46
C SER A 20 1.79 -0.18 9.17
N VAL A 21 2.32 -1.40 9.28
CA VAL A 21 2.17 -2.44 8.26
C VAL A 21 1.11 -3.41 8.74
N ASN A 22 0.06 -3.58 7.94
CA ASN A 22 -1.06 -4.45 8.25
C ASN A 22 -1.05 -5.63 7.28
N ARG A 23 -1.41 -6.81 7.78
CA ARG A 23 -1.70 -7.97 6.92
C ARG A 23 -3.07 -7.77 6.28
N LEU A 24 -3.20 -8.22 5.04
CA LEU A 24 -4.51 -8.32 4.43
C LEU A 24 -5.29 -9.50 5.02
N ASP A 25 -6.54 -9.27 5.40
CA ASP A 25 -7.45 -10.28 5.97
C ASP A 25 -7.80 -11.38 4.96
N SER A 26 -7.63 -11.08 3.67
CA SER A 26 -7.91 -11.99 2.56
C SER A 26 -6.96 -11.71 1.40
N HIS A 27 -6.77 -12.68 0.52
CA HIS A 27 -6.09 -12.41 -0.75
C HIS A 27 -6.97 -11.51 -1.62
N ILE A 28 -6.34 -10.55 -2.30
CA ILE A 28 -7.00 -9.77 -3.34
C ILE A 28 -7.13 -10.66 -4.58
N SER A 29 -8.36 -10.93 -5.01
CA SER A 29 -8.63 -11.62 -6.26
C SER A 29 -8.68 -10.65 -7.45
N VAL A 30 -8.58 -11.19 -8.67
CA VAL A 30 -8.80 -10.39 -9.89
C VAL A 30 -10.19 -9.75 -9.92
N PHE A 31 -11.20 -10.41 -9.35
CA PHE A 31 -12.56 -9.87 -9.27
C PHE A 31 -12.69 -8.75 -8.23
N ASP A 32 -11.91 -8.79 -7.16
CA ASP A 32 -11.83 -7.68 -6.20
C ASP A 32 -11.22 -6.44 -6.87
N LEU A 33 -10.16 -6.61 -7.65
CA LEU A 33 -9.57 -5.52 -8.43
C LEU A 33 -10.54 -5.01 -9.51
N ALA A 34 -11.27 -5.89 -10.20
CA ALA A 34 -12.27 -5.48 -11.18
C ALA A 34 -13.38 -4.65 -10.53
N ALA A 35 -13.78 -4.97 -9.29
CA ALA A 35 -14.72 -4.16 -8.53
C ALA A 35 -14.14 -2.79 -8.16
N ALA A 36 -12.86 -2.72 -7.81
CA ALA A 36 -12.16 -1.43 -7.62
C ALA A 36 -12.08 -0.63 -8.94
N GLY A 37 -11.91 -1.32 -10.07
CA GLY A 37 -11.96 -0.75 -11.41
C GLY A 37 -13.33 -0.16 -11.75
N ALA A 38 -14.41 -0.88 -11.46
CA ALA A 38 -15.77 -0.38 -11.61
C ALA A 38 -16.04 0.84 -10.71
N ALA A 39 -15.38 0.93 -9.55
CA ALA A 39 -15.42 2.08 -8.66
C ALA A 39 -14.48 3.24 -9.08
N GLY A 40 -13.70 3.09 -10.16
CA GLY A 40 -12.90 4.17 -10.75
C GLY A 40 -11.39 3.96 -10.77
N PHE A 41 -10.86 2.83 -10.28
CA PHE A 41 -9.42 2.55 -10.36
C PHE A 41 -9.02 2.11 -11.77
N ARG A 42 -8.64 3.03 -12.66
CA ARG A 42 -8.48 2.73 -14.10
C ARG A 42 -7.38 1.70 -14.41
N GLU A 43 -6.30 1.72 -13.65
CA GLU A 43 -5.11 0.92 -13.91
C GLU A 43 -5.10 -0.41 -13.12
N TRP A 44 -6.23 -0.82 -12.56
CA TRP A 44 -6.35 -2.00 -11.68
C TRP A 44 -5.76 -3.27 -12.28
N ALA A 45 -5.93 -3.49 -13.58
CA ALA A 45 -5.48 -4.69 -14.27
C ALA A 45 -3.94 -4.85 -14.25
N MET A 46 -3.18 -3.77 -14.08
CA MET A 46 -1.72 -3.84 -13.99
C MET A 46 -1.24 -4.50 -12.70
N LEU A 47 -2.08 -4.59 -11.66
CA LEU A 47 -1.74 -5.26 -10.40
C LEU A 47 -1.91 -6.78 -10.47
N GLU A 48 -2.65 -7.31 -11.45
CA GLU A 48 -2.98 -8.73 -11.55
C GLU A 48 -1.75 -9.67 -11.44
N PRO A 49 -0.62 -9.41 -12.13
CA PRO A 49 0.56 -10.28 -12.05
C PRO A 49 1.22 -10.32 -10.66
N PHE A 50 0.94 -9.32 -9.82
CA PHE A 50 1.59 -9.14 -8.52
C PHE A 50 0.76 -9.69 -7.35
N LEU A 51 -0.54 -9.93 -7.56
CA LEU A 51 -1.50 -10.33 -6.53
C LEU A 51 -1.05 -11.47 -5.60
N PRO A 52 -0.40 -12.55 -6.09
CA PRO A 52 -0.02 -13.67 -5.22
C PRO A 52 0.90 -13.30 -4.06
N GLN A 53 1.66 -12.21 -4.19
CA GLN A 53 2.60 -11.74 -3.16
C GLN A 53 2.17 -10.41 -2.53
N CYS A 54 0.96 -9.92 -2.84
CA CYS A 54 0.38 -8.74 -2.23
C CYS A 54 -0.44 -9.16 -1.00
N VAL A 55 0.24 -9.24 0.15
CA VAL A 55 -0.35 -9.74 1.40
C VAL A 55 -0.29 -8.74 2.54
N THR A 56 0.33 -7.59 2.32
CA THR A 56 0.44 -6.52 3.31
C THR A 56 0.19 -5.15 2.71
N GLU A 57 -0.15 -4.20 3.57
CA GLU A 57 -0.23 -2.79 3.24
C GLU A 57 0.45 -1.91 4.29
N ILE A 58 0.98 -0.76 3.88
CA ILE A 58 1.30 0.33 4.81
C ILE A 58 0.08 1.21 4.96
N GLU A 59 -0.41 1.35 6.18
CA GLU A 59 -1.44 2.30 6.54
C GLU A 59 -0.82 3.54 7.18
N THR A 60 -1.34 4.72 6.82
CA THR A 60 -0.94 5.98 7.42
C THR A 60 -2.18 6.71 7.91
N ALA A 61 -2.27 6.86 9.23
CA ALA A 61 -3.39 7.52 9.87
C ALA A 61 -3.34 9.03 9.58
N GLN A 62 -4.45 9.59 9.10
CA GLN A 62 -4.58 10.98 8.67
C GLN A 62 -4.51 11.96 9.87
N ASP A 63 -4.99 11.53 11.03
CA ASP A 63 -5.05 12.29 12.29
C ASP A 63 -3.70 12.41 13.00
N ALA A 64 -2.76 11.49 12.73
CA ALA A 64 -1.40 11.53 13.21
C ALA A 64 -0.50 12.48 12.38
N ALA A 65 -1.03 13.63 11.97
CA ALA A 65 -0.31 14.63 11.19
C ALA A 65 0.83 15.26 12.02
N ILE A 66 2.03 14.68 11.91
CA ILE A 66 3.22 15.17 12.59
C ILE A 66 3.82 16.32 11.79
N LYS A 67 3.93 17.49 12.41
CA LYS A 67 4.63 18.65 11.84
C LYS A 67 5.94 18.91 12.58
N PRO A 68 7.03 19.29 11.87
CA PRO A 68 7.16 19.34 10.41
C PRO A 68 7.26 17.91 9.85
N GLY A 69 6.54 17.63 8.77
CA GLY A 69 6.49 16.26 8.28
C GLY A 69 5.75 16.09 6.98
N TYR A 70 6.02 14.93 6.41
CA TYR A 70 5.47 14.40 5.18
C TYR A 70 3.94 14.22 5.23
N ASP A 71 3.27 14.37 4.09
CA ASP A 71 1.88 13.93 3.92
C ASP A 71 1.75 12.40 4.09
N SER A 72 0.52 11.87 4.07
CA SER A 72 0.27 10.43 4.24
C SER A 72 1.06 9.54 3.29
N LEU A 73 1.21 9.92 2.02
CA LEU A 73 1.95 9.11 1.04
C LEU A 73 3.46 9.18 1.30
N ASN A 74 3.97 10.36 1.59
CA ASN A 74 5.37 10.56 1.90
C ASN A 74 5.77 9.91 3.25
N ARG A 75 4.84 9.77 4.19
CA ARG A 75 5.04 8.98 5.42
C ARG A 75 5.16 7.49 5.12
N ALA A 76 4.34 6.98 4.20
CA ALA A 76 4.47 5.60 3.72
C ALA A 76 5.78 5.38 2.94
N TRP A 77 6.21 6.37 2.15
CA TRP A 77 7.52 6.38 1.49
C TRP A 77 8.65 6.27 2.50
N LEU A 78 8.63 7.06 3.57
CA LEU A 78 9.67 7.01 4.60
C LEU A 78 9.71 5.64 5.30
N ALA A 79 8.54 5.05 5.58
CA ALA A 79 8.47 3.69 6.12
C ALA A 79 9.10 2.66 5.17
N SER A 80 8.79 2.74 3.87
CA SER A 80 9.42 1.91 2.84
C SER A 80 10.94 2.13 2.74
N ALA A 81 11.41 3.36 2.88
CA ALA A 81 12.83 3.69 2.91
C ALA A 81 13.55 3.01 4.09
N LEU A 82 12.96 3.09 5.28
CA LEU A 82 13.50 2.44 6.49
C LEU A 82 13.49 0.91 6.38
N LEU A 83 12.46 0.33 5.76
CA LEU A 83 12.43 -1.10 5.44
C LEU A 83 13.60 -1.49 4.52
N LYS A 84 13.91 -0.71 3.47
CA LYS A 84 15.08 -0.99 2.61
C LYS A 84 16.39 -0.89 3.38
N LEU A 85 16.57 0.13 4.21
CA LEU A 85 17.75 0.25 5.09
C LEU A 85 17.89 -0.94 6.05
N LYS A 86 16.78 -1.60 6.41
CA LYS A 86 16.74 -2.81 7.24
C LYS A 86 16.93 -4.12 6.46
N GLY A 87 17.15 -4.04 5.15
CA GLY A 87 17.45 -5.20 4.31
C GLY A 87 16.24 -5.78 3.58
N PHE A 88 15.07 -5.15 3.65
CA PHE A 88 13.87 -5.57 2.93
C PHE A 88 13.88 -5.11 1.46
N ASN A 89 14.99 -5.27 0.74
CA ASN A 89 15.18 -4.64 -0.57
C ASN A 89 14.29 -5.22 -1.69
N ALA A 90 13.60 -6.33 -1.43
CA ALA A 90 12.75 -6.99 -2.41
C ALA A 90 11.27 -6.54 -2.35
N HIS A 91 10.86 -5.75 -1.35
CA HIS A 91 9.48 -5.26 -1.29
C HIS A 91 9.26 -4.11 -2.27
N LEU A 92 8.04 -4.02 -2.83
CA LEU A 92 7.62 -2.91 -3.69
C LEU A 92 6.30 -2.31 -3.23
N PRO A 93 6.22 -0.97 -3.07
CA PRO A 93 4.95 -0.27 -3.06
C PRO A 93 4.33 -0.29 -4.46
N LEU A 94 3.15 -0.89 -4.63
CA LEU A 94 2.52 -1.03 -5.95
C LEU A 94 1.43 0.01 -6.22
N ALA A 95 0.63 0.33 -5.21
CA ALA A 95 -0.54 1.19 -5.37
C ALA A 95 -0.91 1.87 -4.05
N CYS A 96 -1.42 3.09 -4.13
CA CYS A 96 -2.01 3.79 -2.99
C CYS A 96 -3.54 3.86 -3.14
N SER A 97 -4.22 3.91 -2.01
CA SER A 97 -5.66 4.08 -1.88
C SER A 97 -5.92 4.99 -0.69
N SER A 98 -6.96 5.81 -0.76
CA SER A 98 -7.42 6.65 0.34
C SER A 98 -8.13 5.87 1.44
N TYR A 99 -8.35 4.57 1.24
CA TYR A 99 -8.94 3.66 2.21
C TYR A 99 -8.16 2.34 2.26
N PRO A 100 -8.25 1.57 3.34
CA PRO A 100 -7.48 0.34 3.52
C PRO A 100 -7.74 -0.68 2.39
N TRP A 101 -6.69 -1.36 1.94
CA TRP A 101 -6.81 -2.43 0.94
C TRP A 101 -7.62 -3.61 1.46
N ASN A 102 -7.76 -3.76 2.78
CA ASN A 102 -8.70 -4.72 3.38
C ASN A 102 -10.16 -4.50 2.97
N LEU A 103 -10.56 -3.29 2.57
CA LEU A 103 -11.89 -3.06 1.98
C LEU A 103 -12.05 -3.70 0.60
N VAL A 104 -10.95 -3.78 -0.17
CA VAL A 104 -10.91 -4.39 -1.51
C VAL A 104 -10.69 -5.90 -1.40
N ALA A 105 -9.70 -6.32 -0.61
CA ALA A 105 -9.28 -7.71 -0.50
C ALA A 105 -10.44 -8.60 -0.01
N GLY A 106 -10.84 -9.60 -0.79
CA GLY A 106 -11.96 -10.49 -0.46
C GLY A 106 -13.35 -9.83 -0.50
N HIS A 107 -13.47 -8.63 -1.07
CA HIS A 107 -14.73 -7.90 -1.19
C HIS A 107 -15.82 -8.71 -1.91
N GLN A 108 -15.46 -9.39 -3.00
CA GLN A 108 -16.40 -10.19 -3.79
C GLN A 108 -16.98 -11.35 -3.01
N GLU A 109 -16.16 -12.04 -2.22
CA GLU A 109 -16.65 -13.15 -1.38
C GLU A 109 -17.52 -12.63 -0.24
N ARG A 110 -17.10 -11.55 0.45
CA ARG A 110 -17.88 -10.95 1.54
C ARG A 110 -19.25 -10.45 1.10
N THR A 111 -19.38 -9.97 -0.13
CA THR A 111 -20.62 -9.37 -0.65
C THR A 111 -21.45 -10.31 -1.51
N LYS A 112 -21.05 -11.58 -1.64
CA LYS A 112 -21.73 -12.58 -2.46
C LYS A 112 -23.19 -12.82 -2.07
N GLY A 113 -23.52 -12.75 -0.77
CA GLY A 113 -24.90 -12.86 -0.28
C GLY A 113 -25.77 -11.71 -0.80
N ILE A 114 -25.28 -10.48 -0.68
CA ILE A 114 -25.96 -9.27 -1.16
C ILE A 114 -26.19 -9.31 -2.67
N PHE A 115 -25.24 -9.86 -3.44
CA PHE A 115 -25.41 -10.03 -4.88
C PHE A 115 -26.57 -10.98 -5.22
N LYS A 116 -26.74 -12.07 -4.47
CA LYS A 116 -27.87 -13.00 -4.68
C LYS A 116 -29.21 -12.32 -4.38
N GLU A 117 -29.28 -11.57 -3.28
CA GLU A 117 -30.47 -10.80 -2.92
C GLU A 117 -30.81 -9.76 -4.00
N ASP A 118 -29.83 -8.99 -4.48
CA ASP A 118 -30.03 -8.01 -5.56
C ASP A 118 -30.49 -8.68 -6.87
N LEU A 119 -29.96 -9.86 -7.18
CA LEU A 119 -30.32 -10.63 -8.37
C LEU A 119 -31.78 -11.09 -8.33
N GLU A 120 -32.24 -11.56 -7.17
CA GLU A 120 -33.61 -12.04 -6.93
C GLU A 120 -34.63 -10.88 -6.86
N GLU A 121 -34.28 -9.78 -6.20
CA GLU A 121 -35.20 -8.65 -5.96
C GLU A 121 -35.31 -7.69 -7.17
N LYS A 122 -34.20 -7.39 -7.85
CA LYS A 122 -34.09 -6.28 -8.82
C LYS A 122 -33.56 -6.71 -10.19
N GLY A 123 -33.19 -7.97 -10.34
CA GLY A 123 -32.72 -8.55 -11.60
C GLY A 123 -31.25 -8.24 -11.91
N VAL A 124 -30.78 -8.85 -13.00
CA VAL A 124 -29.36 -8.90 -13.40
C VAL A 124 -28.77 -7.51 -13.63
N GLU A 125 -29.48 -6.62 -14.36
CA GLU A 125 -28.94 -5.31 -14.71
C GLU A 125 -28.61 -4.47 -13.49
N TYR A 126 -29.50 -4.47 -12.48
CA TYR A 126 -29.25 -3.77 -11.23
C TYR A 126 -28.10 -4.41 -10.45
N ALA A 127 -28.11 -5.73 -10.29
CA ALA A 127 -27.09 -6.47 -9.54
C ALA A 127 -25.67 -6.32 -10.13
N VAL A 128 -25.55 -6.04 -11.43
CA VAL A 128 -24.26 -5.81 -12.08
C VAL A 128 -23.86 -4.33 -12.06
N ASN A 129 -24.77 -3.42 -12.43
CA ASN A 129 -24.41 -2.02 -12.70
C ASN A 129 -24.64 -1.06 -11.52
N SER A 130 -25.49 -1.44 -10.55
CA SER A 130 -25.93 -0.54 -9.48
C SER A 130 -26.16 -1.27 -8.16
N SER A 131 -25.44 -2.38 -7.95
CA SER A 131 -25.61 -3.21 -6.77
C SER A 131 -25.26 -2.47 -5.48
N ARG A 132 -25.95 -2.87 -4.41
CA ARG A 132 -25.66 -2.42 -3.03
C ARG A 132 -24.23 -2.77 -2.58
N ARG A 133 -23.55 -3.68 -3.28
CA ARG A 133 -22.17 -4.07 -2.97
C ARG A 133 -21.11 -3.11 -3.50
N ALA A 134 -21.45 -2.11 -4.30
CA ALA A 134 -20.45 -1.26 -4.94
C ALA A 134 -19.45 -0.67 -3.93
N LEU A 135 -18.15 -0.77 -4.25
CA LEU A 135 -17.11 -0.11 -3.47
C LEU A 135 -17.30 1.42 -3.51
N LEU A 136 -16.79 2.09 -2.49
CA LEU A 136 -16.68 3.55 -2.49
C LEU A 136 -15.89 4.01 -3.74
N PRO A 137 -16.18 5.20 -4.29
CA PRO A 137 -15.40 5.75 -5.40
C PRO A 137 -13.90 5.68 -5.11
N PHE A 138 -13.17 4.99 -5.97
CA PHE A 138 -11.75 4.74 -5.76
C PHE A 138 -10.98 6.05 -5.85
N LYS A 139 -10.18 6.34 -4.81
CA LYS A 139 -9.27 7.48 -4.80
C LYS A 139 -7.88 6.96 -4.49
N GLY A 140 -7.03 6.95 -5.50
CA GLY A 140 -5.71 6.35 -5.43
C GLY A 140 -5.12 6.22 -6.83
N GLN A 141 -3.94 5.64 -6.90
CA GLN A 141 -3.22 5.44 -8.16
C GLN A 141 -2.22 4.31 -8.01
N LEU A 142 -1.73 3.79 -9.14
CA LEU A 142 -0.51 3.01 -9.15
C LEU A 142 0.66 3.88 -8.67
N LEU A 143 1.54 3.23 -7.92
CA LEU A 143 2.87 3.73 -7.67
C LEU A 143 3.80 3.18 -8.77
N GLU A 144 4.97 3.78 -8.92
CA GLU A 144 5.87 3.47 -10.04
C GLU A 144 6.23 1.98 -10.06
N LEU A 145 5.76 1.27 -11.09
CA LEU A 145 6.03 -0.14 -11.30
C LEU A 145 7.35 -0.30 -12.05
N HIS A 146 8.42 -0.55 -11.32
CA HIS A 146 9.72 -0.80 -11.92
C HIS A 146 9.72 -2.19 -12.56
N THR A 147 9.92 -2.23 -13.89
CA THR A 147 9.94 -3.45 -14.68
C THR A 147 11.15 -4.35 -14.40
N LYS A 148 12.14 -3.84 -13.65
CA LYS A 148 13.34 -4.59 -13.23
C LYS A 148 13.55 -4.49 -11.72
N LEU A 149 13.16 -5.55 -11.02
CA LEU A 149 13.51 -5.79 -9.62
C LEU A 149 14.94 -6.34 -9.53
N LEU A 150 15.89 -5.47 -9.20
CA LEU A 150 17.21 -5.91 -8.74
C LEU A 150 17.18 -6.12 -7.23
N ALA A 151 16.63 -7.25 -6.80
CA ALA A 151 16.67 -7.65 -5.39
C ALA A 151 17.87 -8.58 -5.14
N PRO A 152 18.70 -8.35 -4.11
CA PRO A 152 19.73 -9.30 -3.73
C PRO A 152 19.08 -10.63 -3.30
N LYS A 153 19.71 -11.76 -3.64
CA LYS A 153 19.17 -13.12 -3.35
C LYS A 153 18.85 -13.36 -1.86
N ASN A 154 19.50 -12.61 -0.97
CA ASN A 154 19.37 -12.73 0.49
C ASN A 154 18.53 -11.60 1.11
N ALA A 155 17.68 -10.93 0.34
CA ALA A 155 16.80 -9.88 0.86
C ALA A 155 15.83 -10.45 1.91
N LYS A 156 15.60 -9.71 2.99
CA LYS A 156 14.56 -10.05 3.95
C LYS A 156 13.18 -9.87 3.30
N THR A 157 12.27 -10.80 3.57
CA THR A 157 10.89 -10.75 3.06
C THR A 157 9.84 -10.90 4.17
N ILE A 158 10.25 -11.26 5.38
CA ILE A 158 9.38 -11.40 6.56
C ILE A 158 9.80 -10.36 7.59
N LEU A 159 8.93 -9.40 7.85
CA LEU A 159 9.12 -8.36 8.84
C LEU A 159 8.65 -8.86 10.19
N ILE A 160 9.61 -8.96 11.11
CA ILE A 160 9.40 -9.37 12.49
C ILE A 160 9.31 -8.15 13.41
N LYS A 161 8.89 -8.36 14.64
CA LYS A 161 8.70 -7.29 15.63
C LYS A 161 9.96 -6.49 15.90
N GLU A 162 11.11 -7.13 16.02
CA GLU A 162 12.40 -6.45 16.29
C GLU A 162 12.80 -5.50 15.16
N ASP A 163 12.50 -5.87 13.92
CA ASP A 163 12.73 -5.01 12.76
C ASP A 163 11.74 -3.82 12.76
N ALA A 164 10.47 -4.05 13.09
CA ALA A 164 9.45 -3.00 13.22
C ALA A 164 9.76 -2.03 14.37
N ASP A 165 10.19 -2.53 15.53
CA ASP A 165 10.59 -1.73 16.69
C ASP A 165 11.78 -0.84 16.37
N TRP A 166 12.77 -1.35 15.62
CA TRP A 166 13.87 -0.52 15.13
C TRP A 166 13.36 0.61 14.24
N ILE A 167 12.45 0.31 13.30
CA ILE A 167 11.87 1.33 12.41
C ILE A 167 11.12 2.37 13.23
N ASN A 168 10.24 1.94 14.14
CA ASN A 168 9.46 2.81 15.03
C ASN A 168 10.33 3.74 15.87
N ASN A 169 11.45 3.24 16.43
CA ASN A 169 12.37 4.03 17.23
C ASN A 169 13.19 5.06 16.43
N ASN A 170 13.28 4.90 15.11
CA ASN A 170 14.03 5.78 14.21
C ASN A 170 13.13 6.64 13.32
N TYR A 171 11.85 6.30 13.18
CA TYR A 171 10.94 6.90 12.22
C TYR A 171 10.87 8.43 12.36
N GLU A 172 10.59 8.94 13.56
CA GLU A 172 10.47 10.39 13.78
C GLU A 172 11.79 11.13 13.62
N LYS A 173 12.91 10.49 13.95
CA LYS A 173 14.24 11.07 13.77
C LYS A 173 14.52 11.26 12.28
N PHE A 174 14.26 10.23 11.48
CA PHE A 174 14.43 10.30 10.03
C PHE A 174 13.43 11.26 9.38
N ASN A 175 12.18 11.28 9.84
CA ASN A 175 11.15 12.23 9.38
C ASN A 175 11.60 13.67 9.61
N SER A 176 12.04 14.00 10.83
CA SER A 176 12.57 15.32 11.16
C SER A 176 13.84 15.66 10.35
N LEU A 177 14.76 14.71 10.16
CA LEU A 177 15.99 14.95 9.39
C LEU A 177 15.68 15.19 7.91
N ALA A 178 14.80 14.39 7.32
CA ALA A 178 14.40 14.53 5.92
C ALA A 178 13.59 15.82 5.67
N ALA A 179 12.83 16.29 6.65
CA ALA A 179 12.15 17.58 6.58
C ALA A 179 13.10 18.79 6.70
N LYS A 180 14.19 18.66 7.46
CA LYS A 180 15.12 19.78 7.76
C LYS A 180 16.33 19.84 6.83
N SER A 181 16.76 18.72 6.26
CA SER A 181 17.97 18.61 5.45
C SER A 181 17.67 18.03 4.08
N GLU A 182 17.74 18.88 3.06
CA GLU A 182 17.57 18.45 1.68
C GLU A 182 18.61 17.41 1.27
N GLY A 183 19.88 17.56 1.68
CA GLY A 183 20.92 16.59 1.40
C GLY A 183 20.63 15.22 2.00
N PHE A 184 20.07 15.17 3.22
CA PHE A 184 19.65 13.91 3.82
C PHE A 184 18.46 13.30 3.08
N ARG A 185 17.46 14.11 2.73
CA ARG A 185 16.31 13.67 1.94
C ARG A 185 16.75 13.10 0.59
N LEU A 186 17.67 13.77 -0.10
CA LEU A 186 18.21 13.33 -1.38
C LEU A 186 19.02 12.03 -1.24
N ALA A 187 19.84 11.90 -0.19
CA ALA A 187 20.56 10.66 0.07
C ALA A 187 19.61 9.49 0.39
N LEU A 188 18.54 9.74 1.14
CA LEU A 188 17.51 8.75 1.44
C LEU A 188 16.70 8.38 0.20
N SER A 189 16.37 9.36 -0.64
CA SER A 189 15.73 9.14 -1.94
C SER A 189 16.65 8.29 -2.80
N ALA A 190 17.92 8.66 -2.99
CA ALA A 190 18.93 7.89 -3.72
C ALA A 190 19.06 6.42 -3.25
N ALA A 191 18.95 6.16 -1.94
CA ALA A 191 18.98 4.81 -1.38
C ALA A 191 17.72 3.96 -1.71
N VAL A 192 16.64 4.62 -2.12
CA VAL A 192 15.32 4.05 -2.42
C VAL A 192 14.96 4.22 -3.92
N ASP A 193 15.64 5.12 -4.63
CA ASP A 193 15.32 5.77 -5.94
C ASP A 193 15.60 4.94 -7.18
N TRP A 194 16.16 3.74 -7.06
CA TRP A 194 15.91 2.76 -8.12
C TRP A 194 14.42 2.42 -8.25
N GLN A 195 13.57 3.00 -7.38
CA GLN A 195 12.12 2.90 -7.45
C GLN A 195 11.34 4.23 -7.45
N TYR A 196 12.01 5.37 -7.54
CA TYR A 196 11.35 6.68 -7.59
C TYR A 196 12.15 7.63 -8.48
N ALA A 197 11.83 7.67 -9.78
CA ALA A 197 12.14 8.87 -10.55
C ALA A 197 11.17 9.95 -10.05
N SER A 198 11.50 10.58 -8.93
CA SER A 198 10.84 11.83 -8.54
C SER A 198 11.22 12.86 -9.60
N ASP A 199 10.33 13.04 -10.57
CA ASP A 199 10.48 14.13 -11.51
C ASP A 199 10.49 15.43 -10.69
N SER A 200 11.64 16.09 -10.73
CA SER A 200 11.89 17.31 -10.02
C SER A 200 11.18 18.45 -10.72
N ARG A 201 10.17 19.04 -10.06
CA ARG A 201 9.61 20.36 -10.38
C ARG A 201 9.01 20.44 -11.80
N MET A 202 7.70 20.19 -11.91
CA MET A 202 6.94 20.99 -12.88
C MET A 202 6.81 22.41 -12.30
N GLN A 203 7.55 23.31 -12.95
CA GLN A 203 7.37 24.76 -12.94
C GLN A 203 5.95 25.14 -13.33
#